data_AF-A0A354U6L8-F1
#
_entry.id   AF-A0A354U6L8-F1
#
_cell.length_a   1.000
_cell.length_b   1.000
_cell.length_c   1.000
_cell.angle_alpha   90.00
_cell.angle_beta   90.00
_cell.angle_gamma   90.00
#
_symmetry.space_group_name_H-M   'P 1'
#
loop_
_entity.id
_entity.type
_entity.pdbx_description
1 polymer ?
#
loop_
_entity_poly.entity_id
_entity_poly.type
_entity_poly.pdbx_seq_one_letter_code
_entity_poly.pdbx_strand_id
1 'polypeptide(L)'
;MKKPGKGLVLTLNLALPGLGQIVSGRWLAGGVMMLLAVAFFLLGVYFVFAPLFAMIRELIEDPGSAAEYKINLVNVFASFGLLLLVWIVCIADGLRSGGKNKEHDHE
;
A
#
# COMPACT_ATOMS: atom_id res chain seq x y z
N MET A 1 -6.77 27.99 -0.72
CA MET A 1 -7.40 26.73 -0.28
C MET A 1 -6.97 26.46 1.16
N LYS A 2 -7.92 26.24 2.08
CA LYS A 2 -7.63 25.94 3.50
C LYS A 2 -6.86 24.61 3.59
N LYS A 3 -5.69 24.60 4.22
CA LYS A 3 -4.88 23.36 4.35
C LYS A 3 -5.58 22.38 5.32
N PRO A 4 -5.59 21.08 5.00
CA PRO A 4 -6.32 20.07 5.75
C PRO A 4 -5.71 19.84 7.15
N GLY A 5 -6.57 19.63 8.15
CA GLY A 5 -6.14 19.38 9.53
C GLY A 5 -5.37 18.07 9.68
N LYS A 6 -4.46 18.01 10.68
CA LYS A 6 -3.55 16.87 10.92
C LYS A 6 -4.29 15.53 11.03
N GLY A 7 -5.45 15.50 11.69
CA GLY A 7 -6.26 14.30 11.81
C GLY A 7 -6.76 13.78 10.46
N LEU A 8 -7.16 14.68 9.55
CA LEU A 8 -7.65 14.31 8.22
C LEU A 8 -6.54 13.70 7.36
N VAL A 9 -5.33 14.27 7.40
CA VAL A 9 -4.15 13.74 6.69
C VAL A 9 -3.79 12.33 7.19
N LEU A 10 -3.88 12.10 8.49
CA LEU A 10 -3.57 10.82 9.13
C LEU A 10 -4.63 9.77 8.81
N THR A 11 -5.91 10.11 8.92
CA THR A 11 -7.03 9.23 8.57
C THR A 11 -6.98 8.86 7.08
N LEU A 12 -6.65 9.81 6.20
CA LEU A 12 -6.49 9.53 4.77
C LEU A 12 -5.32 8.59 4.47
N ASN A 13 -4.17 8.81 5.12
CA ASN A 13 -3.03 7.89 4.98
C ASN A 13 -3.32 6.51 5.61
N LEU A 14 -4.21 6.41 6.60
CA LEU A 14 -4.71 5.13 7.12
C LEU A 14 -5.67 4.44 6.13
N ALA A 15 -6.48 5.20 5.40
CA ALA A 15 -7.36 4.61 4.39
C ALA A 15 -6.57 4.13 3.16
N LEU A 16 -5.66 4.97 2.67
CA LEU A 16 -4.80 4.66 1.53
C LEU A 16 -3.46 5.39 1.68
N PRO A 17 -2.32 4.66 1.67
CA PRO A 17 -1.02 5.30 1.73
C PRO A 17 -0.85 6.30 0.58
N GLY A 18 -0.42 7.52 0.88
CA GLY A 18 -0.17 8.58 -0.10
C GLY A 18 -1.31 9.60 -0.27
N LEU A 19 -2.55 9.27 0.10
CA LEU A 19 -3.68 10.22 0.00
C LEU A 19 -3.50 11.46 0.87
N GLY A 20 -2.99 11.29 2.10
CA GLY A 20 -2.74 12.41 3.01
C GLY A 20 -1.70 13.39 2.45
N GLN A 21 -0.70 12.89 1.74
CA GLN A 21 0.33 13.71 1.08
C GLN A 21 -0.24 14.46 -0.14
N ILE A 22 -1.08 13.80 -0.95
CA ILE A 22 -1.78 14.44 -2.09
C ILE A 22 -2.63 15.61 -1.58
N VAL A 23 -3.44 15.38 -0.56
CA VAL A 23 -4.36 16.37 0.03
C VAL A 23 -3.59 17.50 0.73
N SER A 24 -2.36 17.25 1.19
CA SER A 24 -1.46 18.28 1.75
C SER A 24 -0.73 19.12 0.68
N GLY A 25 -0.98 18.88 -0.61
CA GLY A 25 -0.34 19.60 -1.73
C GLY A 25 0.98 18.98 -2.21
N ARG A 26 1.39 17.83 -1.66
CA ARG A 26 2.60 17.09 -2.04
C ARG A 26 2.25 15.98 -3.03
N TRP A 27 1.71 16.37 -4.20
CA TRP A 27 1.16 15.47 -5.22
C TRP A 27 2.16 14.42 -5.71
N LEU A 28 3.43 14.80 -5.93
CA LEU A 28 4.44 13.87 -6.44
C LEU A 28 4.79 12.78 -5.42
N ALA A 29 5.03 13.16 -4.16
CA ALA A 29 5.35 12.22 -3.09
C ALA A 29 4.16 11.29 -2.79
N GLY A 30 2.95 11.87 -2.68
CA GLY A 30 1.73 11.10 -2.44
C GLY A 30 1.38 10.17 -3.59
N GLY A 31 1.57 10.59 -4.84
CA GLY A 31 1.35 9.76 -6.01
C GLY A 31 2.31 8.57 -6.08
N VAL A 32 3.60 8.78 -5.82
CA VAL A 32 4.58 7.68 -5.79
C VAL A 32 4.26 6.68 -4.67
N MET A 33 3.94 7.16 -3.48
CA MET A 33 3.59 6.28 -2.35
C MET A 33 2.29 5.51 -2.60
N MET A 34 1.30 6.15 -3.22
CA MET A 34 0.05 5.50 -3.60
C MET A 34 0.27 4.43 -4.67
N LEU A 35 1.07 4.72 -5.69
CA LEU A 35 1.43 3.74 -6.73
C LEU A 35 2.17 2.54 -6.14
N LEU A 36 3.14 2.77 -5.25
CA LEU A 36 3.85 1.70 -4.55
C LEU A 36 2.90 0.86 -3.68
N ALA A 37 2.00 1.51 -2.95
CA ALA A 37 1.03 0.80 -2.12
C ALA A 37 0.08 -0.08 -2.97
N VAL A 38 -0.46 0.46 -4.06
CA VAL A 38 -1.29 -0.30 -5.00
C VAL A 38 -0.50 -1.44 -5.64
N ALA A 39 0.74 -1.18 -6.07
CA ALA A 39 1.59 -2.19 -6.70
C ALA A 39 1.87 -3.36 -5.74
N PHE A 40 2.31 -3.09 -4.51
CA PHE A 40 2.60 -4.15 -3.54
C PHE A 40 1.34 -4.89 -3.08
N PHE A 41 0.21 -4.20 -2.97
CA PHE A 41 -1.08 -4.84 -2.70
C PHE A 41 -1.48 -5.80 -3.82
N LEU A 42 -1.42 -5.35 -5.08
CA LEU A 42 -1.73 -6.19 -6.24
C LEU A 42 -0.76 -7.37 -6.37
N LEU A 43 0.53 -7.16 -6.09
CA LEU A 43 1.54 -8.21 -6.08
C LEU A 43 1.22 -9.27 -5.01
N GLY A 44 0.85 -8.83 -3.80
CA GLY A 44 0.46 -9.70 -2.70
C GLY A 44 -0.79 -10.51 -3.02
N VAL A 45 -1.83 -9.86 -3.55
CA VAL A 45 -3.05 -10.54 -4.04
C VAL A 45 -2.69 -11.55 -5.12
N TYR A 46 -1.88 -11.16 -6.12
CA TYR A 46 -1.45 -12.06 -7.18
C TYR A 46 -0.75 -13.30 -6.61
N PHE A 47 0.21 -13.17 -5.70
CA PHE A 47 0.89 -14.34 -5.14
C PHE A 47 0.00 -15.24 -4.28
N VAL A 48 -1.04 -14.69 -3.66
CA VAL A 48 -2.05 -15.48 -2.92
C VAL A 48 -2.96 -16.25 -3.88
N PHE A 49 -3.43 -15.61 -4.94
CA PHE A 49 -4.42 -16.19 -5.86
C PHE A 49 -3.82 -16.95 -7.04
N ALA A 50 -2.57 -16.69 -7.44
CA ALA A 50 -1.89 -17.40 -8.52
C ALA A 50 -1.94 -18.93 -8.38
N PRO A 51 -1.64 -19.54 -7.21
CA PRO A 51 -1.77 -20.99 -7.04
C PRO A 51 -3.22 -21.47 -7.13
N LEU A 52 -4.20 -20.68 -6.69
CA LEU A 52 -5.63 -21.03 -6.83
C LEU A 52 -6.05 -21.04 -8.29
N PHE A 53 -5.64 -20.05 -9.08
CA PHE A 53 -5.92 -20.01 -10.51
C PHE A 53 -5.23 -21.12 -11.28
N ALA A 54 -3.98 -21.46 -10.91
CA ALA A 54 -3.26 -22.58 -11.49
C ALA A 54 -3.99 -23.90 -11.21
N MET A 55 -4.43 -24.12 -9.97
CA MET A 55 -5.20 -25.29 -9.57
C MET A 55 -6.54 -25.41 -10.31
N ILE A 56 -7.29 -24.32 -10.45
CA ILE A 56 -8.56 -24.33 -11.19
C ILE A 56 -8.32 -24.64 -12.66
N ARG A 57 -7.31 -24.04 -13.27
CA ARG A 57 -6.98 -24.25 -14.68
C ARG A 57 -6.58 -25.70 -14.94
N GLU A 58 -5.77 -26.27 -14.07
CA GLU A 58 -5.31 -27.65 -14.22
C GLU A 58 -6.42 -28.66 -13.94
N LEU A 59 -7.33 -28.40 -13.01
CA LEU A 59 -8.52 -29.25 -12.80
C LEU A 59 -9.42 -29.31 -14.06
N ILE A 60 -9.42 -28.25 -14.86
CA ILE A 60 -10.17 -28.16 -16.12
C ILE A 60 -9.40 -28.80 -17.27
N GLU A 61 -8.08 -28.59 -17.35
CA GLU A 61 -7.25 -29.04 -18.47
C GLU A 61 -6.75 -30.49 -18.31
N ASP A 62 -6.40 -30.94 -17.10
CA ASP A 62 -5.92 -32.30 -16.81
C ASP A 62 -6.27 -32.77 -15.37
N PRO A 63 -7.46 -33.38 -15.17
CA PRO A 63 -7.94 -33.77 -13.84
C PRO A 63 -7.18 -34.94 -13.18
N GLY A 64 -6.19 -35.52 -13.87
CA GLY A 64 -5.32 -36.60 -13.34
C GLY A 64 -3.97 -36.12 -12.80
N SER A 65 -3.64 -34.84 -12.93
CA SER A 65 -2.34 -34.31 -12.55
C SER A 65 -2.17 -34.22 -11.02
N ALA A 66 -1.03 -34.71 -10.52
CA ALA A 66 -0.61 -34.61 -9.12
C ALA A 66 0.26 -33.36 -8.86
N ALA A 67 -0.11 -32.21 -9.44
CA ALA A 67 0.65 -30.98 -9.25
C ALA A 67 0.57 -30.48 -7.79
N GLU A 68 1.74 -30.30 -7.17
CA GLU A 68 1.84 -29.68 -5.85
C GLU A 68 1.78 -28.15 -5.97
N TYR A 69 0.64 -27.56 -5.64
CA TYR A 69 0.53 -26.11 -5.51
C TYR A 69 0.95 -25.65 -4.12
N LYS A 70 2.12 -25.03 -4.04
CA LYS A 70 2.59 -24.39 -2.80
C LYS A 70 2.47 -22.89 -2.93
N ILE A 71 1.75 -22.29 -1.99
CA ILE A 71 1.77 -20.83 -1.83
C ILE A 71 3.18 -20.45 -1.41
N ASN A 72 3.83 -19.59 -2.19
CA ASN A 72 5.12 -19.05 -1.81
C ASN A 72 4.91 -17.94 -0.76
N LEU A 73 4.80 -18.38 0.50
CA LEU A 73 4.58 -17.51 1.66
C LEU A 73 5.63 -16.40 1.75
N VAL A 74 6.88 -16.65 1.34
CA VAL A 74 7.95 -15.64 1.35
C VAL A 74 7.58 -14.45 0.47
N ASN A 75 7.10 -14.70 -0.75
CA ASN A 75 6.71 -13.63 -1.67
C ASN A 75 5.47 -12.87 -1.19
N VAL A 76 4.52 -13.58 -0.56
CA VAL A 76 3.32 -12.97 0.06
C VAL A 76 3.74 -12.06 1.22
N PHE A 77 4.54 -12.56 2.15
CA PHE A 77 5.05 -11.78 3.28
C PHE A 77 5.93 -10.62 2.84
N ALA A 78 6.77 -10.79 1.82
CA ALA A 78 7.58 -9.71 1.28
C ALA A 78 6.70 -8.59 0.68
N SER A 79 5.65 -8.95 -0.07
CA SER A 79 4.75 -7.98 -0.71
C SER A 79 3.95 -7.19 0.32
N PHE A 80 3.32 -7.87 1.28
CA PHE A 80 2.57 -7.19 2.35
C PHE A 80 3.48 -6.48 3.36
N GLY A 81 4.69 -7.00 3.59
CA GLY A 81 5.71 -6.33 4.41
C GLY A 81 6.19 -5.03 3.80
N LEU A 82 6.48 -5.01 2.49
CA LEU A 82 6.82 -3.79 1.76
C LEU A 82 5.65 -2.80 1.75
N LEU A 83 4.40 -3.28 1.61
CA LEU A 83 3.22 -2.44 1.74
C LEU A 83 3.13 -1.77 3.12
N LEU A 84 3.37 -2.52 4.20
CA LEU A 84 3.40 -1.98 5.57
C LEU A 84 4.51 -0.93 5.73
N LEU A 85 5.69 -1.14 5.14
CA LEU A 85 6.77 -0.15 5.16
C LEU A 85 6.36 1.16 4.47
N VAL A 86 5.73 1.08 3.29
CA VAL A 86 5.18 2.25 2.60
C VAL A 86 4.17 2.98 3.49
N TRP A 87 3.34 2.23 4.20
CA TRP A 87 2.34 2.78 5.11
C TRP A 87 2.96 3.51 6.30
N ILE A 88 3.97 2.91 6.94
CA ILE A 88 4.73 3.53 8.03
C ILE A 88 5.41 4.83 7.56
N VAL A 89 6.02 4.83 6.37
CA VAL A 89 6.64 6.02 5.79
C VAL A 89 5.61 7.12 5.54
N CYS A 90 4.44 6.79 5.00
CA CYS A 90 3.35 7.74 4.80
C CYS A 90 2.84 8.35 6.11
N ILE A 91 2.69 7.54 7.16
CA ILE A 91 2.27 8.02 8.48
C ILE A 91 3.35 8.91 9.10
N ALA A 92 4.61 8.48 9.08
CA ALA A 92 5.74 9.24 9.61
C ALA A 92 5.91 10.60 8.91
N ASP A 93 5.77 10.63 7.59
CA ASP A 93 5.85 11.85 6.80
C ASP A 93 4.63 12.77 7.04
N GLY A 94 3.43 12.20 7.19
CA GLY A 94 2.23 12.94 7.60
C GLY A 94 2.37 13.59 8.98
N LEU A 95 2.95 12.87 9.94
CA LEU A 95 3.26 13.39 11.28
C LEU A 95 4.30 14.51 11.25
N ARG A 96 5.40 14.31 10.51
CA ARG A 96 6.51 15.27 10.40
C ARG A 96 6.11 16.56 9.68
N SER A 97 5.35 16.47 8.59
CA SER A 97 4.79 17.65 7.91
C SER A 97 3.76 18.39 8.77
N GLY A 98 3.06 17.70 9.67
CA GLY A 98 2.23 18.34 10.68
C GLY A 98 3.03 19.14 11.71
N GLY A 99 4.29 18.75 11.99
CA GLY A 99 5.17 19.44 12.95
C GLY A 99 5.62 20.83 12.49
N LYS A 100 6.05 20.96 11.23
CA LYS A 100 6.59 22.22 10.66
C LYS A 100 5.58 23.36 10.54
N ASN A 101 4.27 23.09 10.60
CA ASN A 101 3.24 24.13 10.47
C ASN A 101 2.94 24.88 11.79
N LYS A 102 3.54 24.50 12.93
CA LYS A 102 3.39 25.28 14.17
C LYS A 102 4.33 26.48 14.26
N GLU A 103 5.37 26.56 13.43
CA GLU A 103 6.33 27.66 13.46
C GLU A 103 5.93 28.87 12.60
N HIS A 104 5.03 28.70 11.62
CA HIS A 104 4.68 29.78 10.69
C HIS A 104 3.41 30.58 11.03
N ASP A 105 2.68 30.21 12.08
CA ASP A 105 1.50 30.96 12.56
C ASP A 105 1.85 31.95 13.70
N HIS A 106 3.15 32.12 14.00
CA HIS A 106 3.64 33.03 15.05
C HIS A 106 4.45 34.23 14.52
N GLU A 107 4.48 34.46 13.21
CA GLU A 107 5.02 35.68 12.60
C GLU A 107 3.91 36.59 12.05
#